data_AF-A0A9N8DWV7-F1
#
_entry.id   AF-A0A9N8DWV7-F1
#
_cell.length_a   1.000
_cell.length_b   1.000
_cell.length_c   1.000
_cell.angle_alpha   90.00
_cell.angle_beta   90.00
_cell.angle_gamma   90.00
#
_symmetry.space_group_name_H-M   'P 1'
#
loop_
_entity.id
_entity.type
_entity.pdbx_description
1 polymer ?
#
loop_
_entity_poly.entity_id
_entity_poly.type
_entity_poly.pdbx_seq_one_letter_code
_entity_poly.pdbx_strand_id
1 'polypeptide(L)'
;MTSGFASLTTQQLIEDLPTEIEKASTRIASHVLQTPLLESPYLGGGTCRVFLKLESEQVTGSFKARGSLNKILSLPSTGTGTTTLVTSSTGNHAQGFARAVGILEQRGSSGTSSMRGIIYMPETAQPAKINAVRQCYPHIKLEFYGQDCSDTEENALKMAQEHNNYIYVPPYNDVHVIAGQGTVGLEILEQSSRQAAMIDVAFVCIGGGGLISGVAAYLKAKRPGVKIVGCQPERSPEMYLSVQKGELVYLDNPQPTLSDGSAGGIESGSVTFPTISRPRR
;
A
#
# COMPACT_ATOMS: atom_id res chain seq x y z
N MET A 1 -22.21 -23.52 3.39
CA MET A 1 -22.23 -23.48 1.91
C MET A 1 -21.08 -22.58 1.49
N THR A 2 -19.99 -23.19 1.04
CA THR A 2 -18.76 -22.55 0.60
C THR A 2 -19.01 -21.83 -0.73
N SER A 3 -19.16 -20.50 -0.69
CA SER A 3 -19.20 -19.69 -1.90
C SER A 3 -17.85 -19.76 -2.60
N GLY A 4 -17.83 -20.42 -3.75
CA GLY A 4 -16.64 -20.58 -4.59
C GLY A 4 -16.18 -19.24 -5.17
N PHE A 5 -15.13 -18.68 -4.58
CA PHE A 5 -14.16 -17.92 -5.35
C PHE A 5 -13.07 -18.91 -5.74
N ALA A 6 -13.02 -19.28 -7.02
CA ALA A 6 -11.86 -20.00 -7.55
C ALA A 6 -10.61 -19.16 -7.25
N SER A 7 -9.61 -19.75 -6.61
CA SER A 7 -8.34 -19.06 -6.33
C SER A 7 -7.66 -18.73 -7.65
N LEU A 8 -7.78 -17.48 -8.10
CA LEU A 8 -7.02 -16.99 -9.24
C LEU A 8 -5.53 -17.19 -8.97
N THR A 9 -4.80 -17.62 -9.98
CA THR A 9 -3.33 -17.70 -9.87
C THR A 9 -2.75 -16.30 -9.64
N THR A 10 -1.61 -16.20 -8.94
CA THR A 10 -0.89 -14.92 -8.79
C THR A 10 -0.67 -14.22 -10.13
N GLN A 11 -0.49 -14.99 -11.21
CA GLN A 11 -0.33 -14.46 -12.56
C GLN A 11 -1.60 -13.80 -13.11
N GLN A 12 -2.77 -14.44 -12.96
CA GLN A 12 -4.06 -13.87 -13.36
C GLN A 12 -4.38 -12.61 -12.55
N LEU A 13 -4.13 -12.64 -11.24
CA LEU A 13 -4.32 -11.46 -10.38
C LEU A 13 -3.48 -10.26 -10.84
N ILE A 14 -2.26 -10.49 -11.31
CA ILE A 14 -1.39 -9.41 -11.83
C ILE A 14 -1.85 -8.93 -13.21
N GLU A 15 -2.37 -9.81 -14.06
CA GLU A 15 -2.91 -9.43 -15.38
C GLU A 15 -4.17 -8.56 -15.25
N ASP A 16 -4.98 -8.82 -14.22
CA ASP A 16 -6.20 -8.06 -13.93
C ASP A 16 -5.96 -6.76 -13.14
N LEU A 17 -4.74 -6.52 -12.64
CA LEU A 17 -4.40 -5.34 -11.84
C LEU A 17 -4.82 -4.00 -12.48
N PRO A 18 -4.61 -3.73 -13.78
CA PRO A 18 -5.03 -2.48 -14.39
C PRO A 18 -6.54 -2.23 -14.24
N THR A 19 -7.36 -3.26 -14.44
CA THR A 19 -8.82 -3.19 -14.27
C THR A 19 -9.20 -3.01 -12.80
N GLU A 20 -8.54 -3.72 -11.88
CA GLU A 20 -8.76 -3.55 -10.45
C GLU A 20 -8.33 -2.16 -9.95
N ILE A 21 -7.32 -1.54 -10.57
CA ILE A 21 -6.90 -0.16 -10.30
C ILE A 21 -7.97 0.85 -10.74
N GLU A 22 -8.62 0.64 -11.89
CA GLU A 22 -9.73 1.48 -12.33
C GLU A 22 -10.91 1.38 -11.35
N LYS A 23 -11.28 0.15 -10.95
CA LYS A 23 -12.30 -0.07 -9.89
C LYS A 23 -11.89 0.58 -8.56
N ALA A 24 -10.62 0.48 -8.19
CA ALA A 24 -10.09 1.10 -6.99
C ALA A 24 -10.22 2.62 -7.02
N SER A 25 -9.90 3.25 -8.16
CA SER A 25 -10.03 4.69 -8.37
C SER A 25 -11.47 5.15 -8.11
N THR A 26 -12.46 4.46 -8.70
CA THR A 26 -13.88 4.77 -8.42
C THR A 26 -14.24 4.56 -6.95
N ARG A 27 -13.80 3.46 -6.34
CA ARG A 27 -14.15 3.09 -4.95
C ARG A 27 -13.65 4.11 -3.93
N ILE A 28 -12.45 4.67 -4.14
CA ILE A 28 -11.80 5.57 -3.17
C ILE A 28 -11.97 7.06 -3.50
N ALA A 29 -12.52 7.42 -4.66
CA ALA A 29 -12.55 8.79 -5.19
C ALA A 29 -13.07 9.84 -4.18
N SER A 30 -14.09 9.52 -3.38
CA SER A 30 -14.68 10.44 -2.40
C SER A 30 -13.91 10.52 -1.07
N HIS A 31 -12.79 9.81 -0.93
CA HIS A 31 -12.07 9.65 0.35
C HIS A 31 -10.60 10.03 0.29
N VAL A 32 -10.06 10.18 -0.91
CA VAL A 32 -8.68 10.59 -1.19
C VAL A 32 -8.65 11.88 -2.00
N LEU A 33 -7.53 12.57 -1.96
CA LEU A 33 -7.25 13.70 -2.83
C LEU A 33 -6.67 13.19 -4.15
N GLN A 34 -7.10 13.79 -5.26
CA GLN A 34 -6.33 13.74 -6.51
C GLN A 34 -5.13 14.67 -6.34
N THR A 35 -4.02 14.13 -5.87
CA THR A 35 -2.85 14.93 -5.49
C THR A 35 -2.23 15.63 -6.70
N PRO A 36 -1.52 16.76 -6.52
CA PRO A 36 -0.90 17.47 -7.63
C PRO A 36 0.17 16.65 -8.36
N LEU A 37 0.29 16.85 -9.67
CA LEU A 37 1.44 16.47 -10.49
C LEU A 37 2.11 17.76 -10.97
N LEU A 38 3.17 18.17 -10.28
CA LEU A 38 3.85 19.46 -10.53
C LEU A 38 5.09 19.27 -11.37
N GLU A 39 5.26 20.08 -12.41
CA GLU A 39 6.51 20.16 -13.15
C GLU A 39 7.56 20.93 -12.35
N SER A 40 8.80 20.42 -12.33
CA SER A 40 9.97 21.08 -11.75
C SER A 40 10.99 21.38 -12.85
N PRO A 41 11.02 22.61 -13.39
CA PRO A 41 12.01 23.02 -14.38
C PRO A 41 13.44 22.93 -13.86
N TYR A 42 13.64 23.17 -12.56
CA TYR A 42 14.95 23.11 -11.92
C TYR A 42 15.55 21.71 -11.97
N LEU A 43 14.77 20.67 -11.64
CA LEU A 43 15.25 19.28 -11.66
C LEU A 43 15.51 18.77 -13.09
N GLY A 44 14.81 19.32 -14.08
CA GLY A 44 15.02 18.99 -15.49
C GLY A 44 16.29 19.60 -16.08
N GLY A 45 16.79 20.70 -15.51
CA GLY A 45 18.02 21.38 -15.96
C GLY A 45 18.02 21.76 -17.44
N GLY A 46 16.84 21.93 -18.06
CA GLY A 46 16.69 22.18 -19.50
C GLY A 46 16.89 20.97 -20.41
N THR A 47 17.18 19.78 -19.87
CA THR A 47 17.45 18.56 -20.65
C THR A 47 16.25 17.63 -20.75
N CYS A 48 15.38 17.64 -19.74
CA CYS A 48 14.16 16.86 -19.69
C CYS A 48 13.10 17.56 -18.84
N ARG A 49 11.87 17.06 -18.89
CA ARG A 49 10.79 17.53 -18.00
C ARG A 49 10.69 16.59 -16.81
N VAL A 50 10.72 17.15 -15.61
CA VAL A 50 10.60 16.38 -14.36
C VAL A 50 9.29 16.71 -13.70
N PHE A 51 8.50 15.69 -13.35
CA PHE A 51 7.24 15.85 -12.66
C PHE A 51 7.27 15.19 -11.29
N LEU A 52 6.68 15.85 -10.31
CA LEU A 52 6.56 15.39 -8.93
C LEU A 52 5.09 15.09 -8.63
N LYS A 53 4.77 13.81 -8.40
CA LYS A 53 3.45 13.38 -7.94
C LYS A 53 3.42 13.46 -6.41
N LEU A 54 2.77 14.50 -5.88
CA LEU A 54 2.89 14.90 -4.47
C LEU A 54 1.96 14.10 -3.53
N GLU A 55 2.23 12.81 -3.37
CA GLU A 55 1.48 11.97 -2.42
C GLU A 55 1.73 12.33 -0.95
N SER A 56 2.68 13.22 -0.63
CA SER A 56 2.82 13.85 0.68
C SER A 56 1.59 14.70 1.06
N GLU A 57 0.88 15.24 0.06
CA GLU A 57 -0.32 16.06 0.25
C GLU A 57 -1.60 15.22 0.38
N GLN A 58 -1.49 13.90 0.40
CA GLN A 58 -2.64 13.02 0.54
C GLN A 58 -3.27 13.18 1.94
N VAL A 59 -4.54 12.77 2.10
CA VAL A 59 -5.35 12.92 3.33
C VAL A 59 -4.71 12.40 4.63
N THR A 60 -3.71 11.52 4.56
CA THR A 60 -2.94 11.02 5.71
C THR A 60 -1.43 11.26 5.57
N GLY A 61 -1.03 12.27 4.79
CA GLY A 61 0.38 12.63 4.56
C GLY A 61 1.17 11.67 3.67
N SER A 62 0.53 10.66 3.06
CA SER A 62 1.18 9.69 2.17
C SER A 62 0.18 8.92 1.30
N PHE A 63 0.70 8.21 0.29
CA PHE A 63 -0.09 7.37 -0.62
C PHE A 63 -0.85 6.22 0.07
N LYS A 64 -0.45 5.82 1.28
CA LYS A 64 -0.97 4.60 1.94
C LYS A 64 -2.48 4.61 2.13
N ALA A 65 -3.09 5.79 2.30
CA ALA A 65 -4.54 5.95 2.37
C ALA A 65 -5.26 5.25 1.21
N ARG A 66 -4.70 5.28 0.01
CA ARG A 66 -5.34 4.73 -1.19
C ARG A 66 -5.53 3.22 -1.08
N GLY A 67 -4.46 2.47 -0.81
CA GLY A 67 -4.54 1.01 -0.65
C GLY A 67 -5.31 0.57 0.59
N SER A 68 -5.14 1.25 1.73
CA SER A 68 -5.89 0.94 2.95
C SER A 68 -7.39 1.12 2.72
N LEU A 69 -7.80 2.26 2.15
CA LEU A 69 -9.20 2.51 1.79
C LEU A 69 -9.70 1.49 0.77
N ASN A 70 -8.92 1.21 -0.27
CA ASN A 70 -9.38 0.30 -1.31
C ASN A 70 -9.64 -1.11 -0.79
N LYS A 71 -8.70 -1.67 -0.01
CA LYS A 71 -8.86 -2.99 0.61
C LYS A 71 -10.09 -2.99 1.53
N ILE A 72 -10.18 -2.03 2.45
CA ILE A 72 -11.22 -2.00 3.46
C ILE A 72 -12.62 -1.79 2.83
N LEU A 73 -12.75 -0.86 1.87
CA LEU A 73 -14.01 -0.61 1.16
C LEU A 73 -14.38 -1.71 0.15
N SER A 74 -13.46 -2.62 -0.18
CA SER A 74 -13.74 -3.78 -1.04
C SER A 74 -14.31 -4.97 -0.27
N LEU A 75 -14.24 -4.96 1.07
CA LEU A 75 -14.74 -6.05 1.89
C LEU A 75 -16.26 -6.15 1.76
N PRO A 76 -16.81 -7.37 1.63
CA PRO A 76 -18.25 -7.56 1.53
C PRO A 76 -18.94 -7.15 2.84
N SER A 77 -20.10 -6.49 2.72
CA SER A 77 -20.93 -6.05 3.84
C SER A 77 -21.86 -7.14 4.41
N THR A 78 -21.65 -8.41 4.03
CA THR A 78 -22.69 -9.46 4.13
C THR A 78 -22.58 -10.36 5.37
N GLY A 79 -21.77 -10.02 6.36
CA GLY A 79 -21.64 -10.80 7.60
C GLY A 79 -22.57 -10.33 8.72
N THR A 80 -23.16 -11.24 9.50
CA THR A 80 -23.84 -10.89 10.76
C THR A 80 -22.81 -10.69 11.87
N GLY A 81 -22.81 -9.53 12.54
CA GLY A 81 -21.95 -9.25 13.69
C GLY A 81 -20.78 -8.28 13.41
N THR A 82 -19.86 -8.20 14.37
CA THR A 82 -18.74 -7.25 14.35
C THR A 82 -17.53 -7.84 13.62
N THR A 83 -17.12 -7.22 12.52
CA THR A 83 -15.82 -7.51 11.87
C THR A 83 -14.72 -6.67 12.52
N THR A 84 -13.60 -7.31 12.88
CA THR A 84 -12.43 -6.63 13.44
C THR A 84 -11.35 -6.55 12.37
N LEU A 85 -11.07 -5.36 11.88
CA LEU A 85 -9.96 -5.12 10.97
C LEU A 85 -8.68 -5.01 11.82
N VAL A 86 -7.61 -5.66 11.41
CA VAL A 86 -6.32 -5.63 12.13
C VAL A 86 -5.16 -5.33 11.18
N THR A 87 -4.15 -4.60 11.65
CA THR A 87 -2.90 -4.37 10.92
C THR A 87 -1.73 -4.24 11.89
N SER A 88 -0.51 -4.50 11.42
CA SER A 88 0.72 -4.13 12.12
C SER A 88 1.38 -2.94 11.39
N SER A 89 1.52 -1.79 12.07
CA SER A 89 2.28 -0.65 11.55
C SER A 89 2.41 0.47 12.59
N THR A 90 3.55 1.15 12.63
CA THR A 90 3.76 2.39 13.40
C THR A 90 3.77 3.65 12.51
N GLY A 91 3.57 3.51 11.20
CA GLY A 91 3.85 4.59 10.24
C GLY A 91 2.67 4.95 9.34
N ASN A 92 2.99 5.28 8.09
CA ASN A 92 2.03 5.74 7.09
C ASN A 92 0.83 4.80 6.87
N HIS A 93 1.05 3.48 6.95
CA HIS A 93 -0.04 2.50 6.83
C HIS A 93 -0.99 2.53 8.03
N ALA A 94 -0.47 2.72 9.25
CA ALA A 94 -1.29 2.85 10.45
C ALA A 94 -2.32 3.99 10.31
N GLN A 95 -1.87 5.15 9.81
CA GLN A 95 -2.75 6.30 9.59
C GLN A 95 -3.75 6.06 8.46
N GLY A 96 -3.31 5.50 7.33
CA GLY A 96 -4.19 5.14 6.22
C GLY A 96 -5.28 4.13 6.62
N PHE A 97 -4.89 3.13 7.41
CA PHE A 97 -5.79 2.14 8.00
C PHE A 97 -6.79 2.77 8.97
N ALA A 98 -6.31 3.56 9.95
CA ALA A 98 -7.17 4.20 10.95
C ALA A 98 -8.23 5.11 10.31
N ARG A 99 -7.83 5.86 9.28
CA ARG A 99 -8.74 6.69 8.49
C ARG A 99 -9.81 5.85 7.78
N ALA A 100 -9.41 4.76 7.13
CA ALA A 100 -10.33 3.89 6.39
C ALA A 100 -11.34 3.21 7.32
N VAL A 101 -10.91 2.77 8.51
CA VAL A 101 -11.80 2.25 9.56
C VAL A 101 -12.82 3.29 9.99
N GLY A 102 -12.38 4.53 10.28
CA GLY A 102 -13.28 5.60 10.71
C GLY A 102 -14.37 5.94 9.68
N ILE A 103 -14.03 5.89 8.38
CA ILE A 103 -15.01 6.08 7.30
C ILE A 103 -16.05 4.94 7.30
N LEU A 104 -15.64 3.70 7.54
CA LEU A 104 -16.58 2.58 7.60
C LEU A 104 -17.44 2.59 8.87
N GLU A 105 -16.89 2.96 10.02
CA GLU A 105 -17.65 3.12 11.27
C GLU A 105 -18.80 4.13 11.10
N GLN A 106 -18.53 5.25 10.43
CA GLN A 106 -19.54 6.26 10.10
C GLN A 106 -20.65 5.72 9.17
N ARG A 107 -20.31 4.81 8.24
CA ARG A 107 -21.29 4.19 7.33
C ARG A 107 -22.10 3.07 7.99
N GLY A 108 -21.44 2.27 8.83
CA GLY A 108 -21.99 1.09 9.51
C GLY A 108 -22.99 1.40 10.62
N SER A 109 -23.14 2.68 11.01
CA SER A 109 -24.11 3.11 12.03
C SER A 109 -25.57 3.01 11.59
N SER A 110 -25.85 2.49 10.39
CA SER A 110 -27.19 2.35 9.80
C SER A 110 -27.63 0.89 9.53
N GLY A 111 -26.86 -0.13 9.94
CA GLY A 111 -27.16 -1.55 9.66
C GLY A 111 -26.78 -2.55 10.75
N THR A 112 -26.96 -3.85 10.48
CA THR A 112 -26.75 -4.99 11.42
C THR A 112 -25.29 -5.48 11.54
N SER A 113 -24.35 -4.84 10.83
CA SER A 113 -22.95 -5.26 10.77
C SER A 113 -22.06 -4.08 11.14
N SER A 114 -21.30 -4.21 12.23
CA SER A 114 -20.37 -3.18 12.69
C SER A 114 -18.93 -3.56 12.32
N MET A 115 -18.09 -2.55 12.12
CA MET A 115 -16.65 -2.74 11.92
C MET A 115 -15.89 -1.94 12.95
N ARG A 116 -14.77 -2.48 13.42
CA ARG A 116 -13.82 -1.79 14.30
C ARG A 116 -12.40 -2.11 13.85
N GLY A 117 -11.44 -1.28 14.25
CA GLY A 117 -10.04 -1.47 13.89
C GLY A 117 -9.10 -1.61 15.09
N ILE A 118 -8.08 -2.45 14.94
CA ILE A 118 -6.95 -2.59 15.87
C ILE A 118 -5.65 -2.39 15.09
N ILE A 119 -4.78 -1.53 15.59
CA ILE A 119 -3.40 -1.39 15.09
C ILE A 119 -2.48 -1.99 16.14
N TYR A 120 -1.75 -3.03 15.74
CA TYR A 120 -0.67 -3.61 16.51
C TYR A 120 0.61 -2.80 16.29
N MET A 121 1.30 -2.47 17.38
CA MET A 121 2.59 -1.77 17.40
C MET A 121 3.56 -2.49 18.35
N PRO A 122 4.88 -2.44 18.11
CA PRO A 122 5.85 -2.97 19.07
C PRO A 122 5.81 -2.16 20.37
N GLU A 123 6.15 -2.79 21.49
CA GLU A 123 6.27 -2.12 22.78
C GLU A 123 7.34 -1.02 22.77
N THR A 124 8.32 -1.15 21.88
CA THR A 124 9.43 -0.21 21.65
C THR A 124 9.06 0.92 20.69
N ALA A 125 7.81 0.99 20.19
CA ALA A 125 7.39 2.01 19.24
C ALA A 125 7.63 3.43 19.79
N GLN A 126 8.20 4.29 18.94
CA GLN A 126 8.54 5.66 19.33
C GLN A 126 7.28 6.44 19.76
N PRO A 127 7.32 7.16 20.90
CA PRO A 127 6.15 7.89 21.41
C PRO A 127 5.55 8.87 20.40
N ALA A 128 6.38 9.52 19.57
CA ALA A 128 5.91 10.44 18.53
C ALA A 128 4.98 9.76 17.51
N LYS A 129 5.29 8.52 17.11
CA LYS A 129 4.48 7.73 16.15
C LYS A 129 3.15 7.28 16.77
N ILE A 130 3.19 6.83 18.03
CA ILE A 130 2.00 6.47 18.79
C ILE A 130 1.07 7.69 18.96
N ASN A 131 1.64 8.83 19.34
CA ASN A 131 0.88 10.06 19.57
C ASN A 131 0.25 10.61 18.29
N ALA A 132 0.94 10.53 17.15
CA ALA A 132 0.37 10.91 15.86
C ALA A 132 -0.92 10.14 15.54
N VAL A 133 -0.94 8.82 15.77
CA VAL A 133 -2.15 8.02 15.54
C VAL A 133 -3.24 8.34 16.57
N ARG A 134 -2.90 8.42 17.87
CA ARG A 134 -3.88 8.70 18.93
C ARG A 134 -4.56 10.07 18.77
N GLN A 135 -3.81 11.10 18.38
CA GLN A 135 -4.33 12.45 18.23
C GLN A 135 -5.24 12.58 17.00
N CYS A 136 -4.84 12.00 15.87
CA CYS A 136 -5.61 12.10 14.62
C CYS A 136 -6.78 11.11 14.56
N TYR A 137 -6.68 9.97 15.24
CA TYR A 137 -7.63 8.86 15.11
C TYR A 137 -7.98 8.24 16.48
N PRO A 138 -8.58 9.00 17.41
CA PRO A 138 -8.88 8.54 18.77
C PRO A 138 -9.87 7.37 18.83
N HIS A 139 -10.59 7.09 17.74
CA HIS A 139 -11.50 5.94 17.62
C HIS A 139 -10.77 4.60 17.45
N ILE A 140 -9.50 4.61 17.01
CA ILE A 140 -8.77 3.37 16.71
C ILE A 140 -8.18 2.74 17.97
N LYS A 141 -8.34 1.42 18.13
CA LYS A 141 -7.67 0.68 19.21
C LYS A 141 -6.20 0.47 18.86
N LEU A 142 -5.31 0.81 19.78
CA LEU A 142 -3.89 0.44 19.70
C LEU A 142 -3.63 -0.72 20.65
N GLU A 143 -2.98 -1.78 20.15
CA GLU A 143 -2.47 -2.88 20.95
C GLU A 143 -0.96 -2.96 20.80
N PHE A 144 -0.26 -3.24 21.90
CA PHE A 144 1.20 -3.32 21.92
C PHE A 144 1.62 -4.77 22.11
N TYR A 145 2.51 -5.26 21.25
CA TYR A 145 2.99 -6.64 21.30
C TYR A 145 4.38 -6.75 20.67
N GLY A 146 5.25 -7.54 21.28
CA GLY A 146 6.57 -7.84 20.72
C GLY A 146 7.57 -6.69 20.86
N GLN A 147 8.83 -6.99 20.57
CA GLN A 147 9.92 -6.02 20.73
C GLN A 147 10.26 -5.29 19.43
N ASP A 148 9.91 -5.87 18.28
CA ASP A 148 10.13 -5.29 16.97
C ASP A 148 8.93 -5.44 16.03
N CYS A 149 9.05 -4.86 14.83
CA CYS A 149 7.98 -4.87 13.82
C CYS A 149 7.63 -6.28 13.33
N SER A 150 8.61 -7.20 13.29
CA SER A 150 8.42 -8.57 12.80
C SER A 150 7.56 -9.37 13.78
N ASP A 151 7.92 -9.35 15.07
CA ASP A 151 7.14 -9.98 16.15
C ASP A 151 5.70 -9.46 16.17
N THR A 152 5.55 -8.14 16.00
CA THR A 152 4.25 -7.47 16.00
C THR A 152 3.39 -7.92 14.82
N GLU A 153 3.98 -8.04 13.63
CA GLU A 153 3.29 -8.48 12.41
C GLU A 153 2.88 -9.95 12.50
N GLU A 154 3.77 -10.83 12.96
CA GLU A 154 3.45 -12.24 13.17
C GLU A 154 2.28 -12.41 14.13
N ASN A 155 2.25 -11.65 15.23
CA ASN A 155 1.12 -11.66 16.16
C ASN A 155 -0.17 -11.14 15.51
N ALA A 156 -0.12 -10.03 14.77
CA ALA A 156 -1.30 -9.49 14.09
C ALA A 156 -1.90 -10.49 13.08
N LEU A 157 -1.03 -11.21 12.34
CA LEU A 157 -1.42 -12.28 11.43
C LEU A 157 -2.04 -13.46 12.19
N LYS A 158 -1.41 -13.89 13.29
CA LYS A 158 -1.92 -14.96 14.15
C LYS A 158 -3.31 -14.62 14.71
N MET A 159 -3.51 -13.40 15.21
CA MET A 159 -4.81 -12.93 15.68
C MET A 159 -5.87 -12.97 14.57
N ALA A 160 -5.49 -12.64 13.34
CA ALA A 160 -6.41 -12.75 12.20
C ALA A 160 -6.76 -14.21 11.83
N GLN A 161 -5.87 -15.16 12.08
CA GLN A 161 -6.08 -16.59 11.83
C GLN A 161 -6.92 -17.26 12.92
N GLU A 162 -6.71 -16.89 14.18
CA GLU A 162 -7.39 -17.49 15.33
C GLU A 162 -8.84 -17.03 15.49
N HIS A 163 -9.21 -15.88 14.90
CA HIS A 163 -10.54 -15.30 15.00
C HIS A 163 -11.22 -15.19 13.63
N ASN A 164 -12.30 -15.95 13.43
CA ASN A 164 -13.06 -15.98 12.16
C ASN A 164 -13.63 -14.62 11.70
N ASN A 165 -13.77 -13.66 12.62
CA ASN A 165 -14.27 -12.31 12.32
C ASN A 165 -13.15 -11.26 12.25
N TYR A 166 -11.89 -11.67 12.26
CA TYR A 166 -10.74 -10.78 12.12
C TYR A 166 -10.23 -10.81 10.68
N ILE A 167 -9.87 -9.65 10.16
CA ILE A 167 -9.32 -9.51 8.80
C ILE A 167 -8.03 -8.71 8.87
N TYR A 168 -6.92 -9.34 8.49
CA TYR A 168 -5.65 -8.64 8.35
C TYR A 168 -5.66 -7.73 7.10
N VAL A 169 -5.27 -6.47 7.29
CA VAL A 169 -5.13 -5.48 6.22
C VAL A 169 -3.64 -5.18 6.05
N PRO A 170 -2.95 -5.84 5.12
CA PRO A 170 -1.50 -5.74 5.03
C PRO A 170 -1.06 -4.37 4.51
N PRO A 171 0.17 -3.95 4.83
CA PRO A 171 0.72 -2.68 4.35
C PRO A 171 1.02 -2.64 2.85
N TYR A 172 1.19 -3.79 2.20
CA TYR A 172 1.53 -3.88 0.78
C TYR A 172 1.14 -5.21 0.12
N ASN A 173 1.20 -6.33 0.84
CA ASN A 173 1.13 -7.69 0.29
C ASN A 173 -0.32 -8.16 0.04
N ASP A 174 -1.09 -7.39 -0.73
CA ASP A 174 -2.47 -7.72 -1.09
C ASP A 174 -2.87 -7.03 -2.39
N VAL A 175 -3.63 -7.72 -3.23
CA VAL A 175 -4.00 -7.23 -4.57
C VAL A 175 -4.87 -5.98 -4.51
N HIS A 176 -5.80 -5.87 -3.57
CA HIS A 176 -6.59 -4.65 -3.40
C HIS A 176 -5.76 -3.52 -2.81
N VAL A 177 -4.82 -3.80 -1.91
CA VAL A 177 -3.87 -2.78 -1.44
C VAL A 177 -3.06 -2.25 -2.63
N ILE A 178 -2.45 -3.13 -3.43
CA ILE A 178 -1.68 -2.80 -4.64
C ILE A 178 -2.54 -2.01 -5.62
N ALA A 179 -3.77 -2.43 -5.89
CA ALA A 179 -4.68 -1.75 -6.80
C ALA A 179 -5.01 -0.33 -6.33
N GLY A 180 -5.24 -0.15 -5.02
CA GLY A 180 -5.43 1.18 -4.45
C GLY A 180 -4.18 2.05 -4.60
N GLN A 181 -2.98 1.53 -4.33
CA GLN A 181 -1.76 2.30 -4.56
C GLN A 181 -1.54 2.61 -6.06
N GLY A 182 -1.97 1.72 -6.94
CA GLY A 182 -1.87 1.87 -8.39
C GLY A 182 -2.70 3.01 -8.97
N THR A 183 -3.69 3.54 -8.25
CA THR A 183 -4.44 4.73 -8.70
C THR A 183 -3.53 5.95 -8.83
N VAL A 184 -2.37 5.96 -8.16
CA VAL A 184 -1.33 6.96 -8.38
C VAL A 184 -0.85 6.95 -9.83
N GLY A 185 -0.61 5.77 -10.40
CA GLY A 185 -0.21 5.61 -11.81
C GLY A 185 -1.30 6.08 -12.78
N LEU A 186 -2.57 5.83 -12.43
CA LEU A 186 -3.72 6.34 -13.19
C LEU A 186 -3.75 7.85 -13.21
N GLU A 187 -3.67 8.49 -12.05
CA GLU A 187 -3.68 9.95 -11.96
C GLU A 187 -2.47 10.58 -12.66
N ILE A 188 -1.28 9.96 -12.59
CA ILE A 188 -0.09 10.43 -13.32
C ILE A 188 -0.38 10.48 -14.83
N LEU A 189 -1.00 9.45 -15.42
CA LEU A 189 -1.29 9.44 -16.86
C LEU A 189 -2.30 10.50 -17.25
N GLU A 190 -3.40 10.62 -16.49
CA GLU A 190 -4.40 11.63 -16.76
C GLU A 190 -3.84 13.05 -16.64
N GLN A 191 -3.11 13.33 -15.56
CA GLN A 191 -2.58 14.66 -15.27
C GLN A 191 -1.44 15.04 -16.23
N SER A 192 -0.57 14.10 -16.59
CA SER A 192 0.49 14.36 -17.60
C SER A 192 -0.11 14.62 -18.98
N SER A 193 -1.15 13.88 -19.37
CA SER A 193 -1.85 14.10 -20.64
C SER A 193 -2.49 15.50 -20.70
N ARG A 194 -3.13 15.96 -19.61
CA ARG A 194 -3.67 17.33 -19.51
C ARG A 194 -2.59 18.41 -19.63
N GLN A 195 -1.35 18.09 -19.27
CA GLN A 195 -0.17 18.97 -19.39
C GLN A 195 0.61 18.77 -20.70
N ALA A 196 0.01 18.08 -21.69
CA ALA A 196 0.65 17.72 -22.96
C ALA A 196 2.03 17.07 -22.77
N ALA A 197 2.16 16.23 -21.74
CA ALA A 197 3.38 15.54 -21.37
C ALA A 197 3.22 14.03 -21.49
N MET A 198 4.23 13.36 -22.05
CA MET A 198 4.37 11.91 -22.01
C MET A 198 5.38 11.55 -20.93
N ILE A 199 5.13 10.51 -20.13
CA ILE A 199 6.10 10.01 -19.15
C ILE A 199 6.84 8.82 -19.76
N ASP A 200 8.13 9.03 -20.01
CA ASP A 200 9.06 8.02 -20.51
C ASP A 200 9.63 7.15 -19.38
N VAL A 201 9.86 7.76 -18.21
CA VAL A 201 10.47 7.12 -17.04
C VAL A 201 9.71 7.51 -15.77
N ALA A 202 9.37 6.53 -14.93
CA ALA A 202 8.79 6.74 -13.61
C ALA A 202 9.70 6.16 -12.52
N PHE A 203 10.12 7.02 -11.59
CA PHE A 203 10.86 6.63 -10.39
C PHE A 203 9.87 6.41 -9.25
N VAL A 204 9.93 5.24 -8.61
CA VAL A 204 8.97 4.85 -7.57
C VAL A 204 9.71 4.24 -6.39
N CYS A 205 9.44 4.75 -5.18
CA CYS A 205 10.02 4.19 -3.96
C CYS A 205 9.58 2.73 -3.74
N ILE A 206 10.50 1.92 -3.23
CA ILE A 206 10.28 0.51 -2.93
C ILE A 206 10.61 0.24 -1.46
N GLY A 207 9.60 -0.16 -0.69
CA GLY A 207 9.78 -1.00 0.52
C GLY A 207 9.32 -2.42 0.20
N GLY A 208 8.22 -2.89 0.80
CA GLY A 208 7.58 -4.15 0.42
C GLY A 208 7.00 -4.23 -1.01
N GLY A 209 7.09 -3.15 -1.80
CA GLY A 209 6.79 -3.19 -3.24
C GLY A 209 5.34 -2.89 -3.67
N GLY A 210 4.43 -2.61 -2.73
CA GLY A 210 3.01 -2.38 -3.06
C GLY A 210 2.76 -1.19 -3.99
N LEU A 211 3.42 -0.05 -3.73
CA LEU A 211 3.30 1.17 -4.55
C LEU A 211 3.81 0.94 -5.98
N ILE A 212 5.05 0.47 -6.11
CA ILE A 212 5.65 0.25 -7.43
C ILE A 212 4.89 -0.80 -8.23
N SER A 213 4.38 -1.85 -7.59
CA SER A 213 3.61 -2.89 -8.26
C SER A 213 2.36 -2.29 -8.92
N GLY A 214 1.60 -1.49 -8.19
CA GLY A 214 0.39 -0.85 -8.70
C GLY A 214 0.69 0.20 -9.78
N VAL A 215 1.66 1.09 -9.51
CA VAL A 215 2.06 2.13 -10.47
C VAL A 215 2.59 1.52 -11.76
N ALA A 216 3.49 0.54 -11.67
CA ALA A 216 4.06 -0.14 -12.81
C ALA A 216 2.98 -0.88 -13.62
N ALA A 217 2.09 -1.61 -12.96
CA ALA A 217 1.02 -2.35 -13.63
C ALA A 217 0.15 -1.43 -14.50
N TYR A 218 -0.31 -0.30 -13.94
CA TYR A 218 -1.15 0.63 -14.68
C TYR A 218 -0.38 1.35 -15.80
N LEU A 219 0.80 1.90 -15.47
CA LEU A 219 1.60 2.65 -16.44
C LEU A 219 2.01 1.78 -17.63
N LYS A 220 2.46 0.54 -17.39
CA LYS A 220 2.86 -0.38 -18.47
C LYS A 220 1.68 -0.89 -19.28
N ALA A 221 0.51 -1.08 -18.67
CA ALA A 221 -0.68 -1.50 -19.41
C ALA A 221 -1.13 -0.43 -20.42
N LYS A 222 -1.06 0.85 -20.05
CA LYS A 222 -1.46 1.96 -20.92
C LYS A 222 -0.30 2.46 -21.81
N ARG A 223 0.95 2.33 -21.36
CA ARG A 223 2.17 2.71 -22.10
C ARG A 223 3.27 1.67 -21.92
N PRO A 224 3.30 0.60 -22.75
CA PRO A 224 4.26 -0.50 -22.60
C PRO A 224 5.74 -0.06 -22.60
N GLY A 225 6.07 0.98 -23.37
CA GLY A 225 7.42 1.53 -23.47
C GLY A 225 7.93 2.31 -22.25
N VAL A 226 7.07 2.60 -21.26
CA VAL A 226 7.50 3.33 -20.05
C VAL A 226 8.52 2.52 -19.25
N LYS A 227 9.62 3.16 -18.87
CA LYS A 227 10.61 2.60 -17.96
C LYS A 227 10.18 2.86 -16.53
N ILE A 228 10.09 1.80 -15.74
CA ILE A 228 9.86 1.91 -14.29
C ILE A 228 11.20 1.70 -13.59
N VAL A 229 11.56 2.61 -12.69
CA VAL A 229 12.78 2.56 -11.89
C VAL A 229 12.42 2.52 -10.42
N GLY A 230 12.81 1.44 -9.77
CA GLY A 230 12.68 1.28 -8.33
C GLY A 230 13.73 2.05 -7.56
N CYS A 231 13.34 2.78 -6.52
CA CYS A 231 14.26 3.49 -5.63
C CYS A 231 14.22 2.89 -4.23
N GLN A 232 15.36 2.42 -3.73
CA GLN A 232 15.53 1.87 -2.39
C GLN A 232 16.71 2.54 -1.67
N PRO A 233 16.70 2.60 -0.33
CA PRO A 233 17.89 2.97 0.42
C PRO A 233 18.96 1.88 0.26
N GLU A 234 20.21 2.30 0.05
CA GLU A 234 21.36 1.38 -0.10
C GLU A 234 21.52 0.42 1.09
N ARG A 235 21.07 0.85 2.28
CA ARG A 235 21.11 0.09 3.53
C ARG A 235 19.96 -0.89 3.76
N SER A 236 18.94 -0.86 2.89
CA SER A 236 17.84 -1.84 2.83
C SER A 236 17.54 -2.20 1.36
N PRO A 237 18.45 -2.92 0.67
CA PRO A 237 18.34 -3.23 -0.76
C PRO A 237 17.66 -4.58 -1.05
N GLU A 238 16.83 -5.12 -0.15
CA GLU A 238 16.27 -6.48 -0.22
C GLU A 238 15.60 -6.78 -1.57
N MET A 239 14.73 -5.89 -2.07
CA MET A 239 14.05 -6.08 -3.36
C MET A 239 15.04 -6.03 -4.53
N TYR A 240 16.00 -5.10 -4.52
CA TYR A 240 17.03 -5.01 -5.55
C TYR A 240 17.83 -6.31 -5.64
N LEU A 241 18.33 -6.81 -4.51
CA LEU A 241 19.06 -8.08 -4.44
C LEU A 241 18.18 -9.26 -4.87
N SER A 242 16.91 -9.26 -4.46
CA SER A 242 15.96 -10.30 -4.84
C SER A 242 15.74 -10.36 -6.36
N VAL A 243 15.57 -9.20 -7.00
CA VAL A 243 15.40 -9.11 -8.46
C VAL A 243 16.66 -9.53 -9.20
N GLN A 244 17.85 -9.19 -8.71
CA GLN A 244 19.11 -9.63 -9.31
C GLN A 244 19.30 -11.15 -9.21
N LYS A 245 18.92 -11.74 -8.08
CA LYS A 245 19.06 -13.19 -7.82
C LYS A 245 17.95 -14.03 -8.46
N GLY A 246 16.79 -13.43 -8.72
CA GLY A 246 15.60 -14.13 -9.23
C GLY A 246 14.76 -14.83 -8.14
N GLU A 247 15.10 -14.62 -6.86
CA GLU A 247 14.39 -15.17 -5.69
C GLU A 247 14.45 -14.18 -4.52
N LEU A 248 13.58 -14.34 -3.52
CA LEU A 248 13.58 -13.47 -2.35
C LEU A 248 14.89 -13.58 -1.55
N VAL A 249 15.48 -12.43 -1.26
CA VAL A 249 16.68 -12.29 -0.43
C VAL A 249 16.30 -11.62 0.88
N TYR A 250 16.69 -12.26 1.98
CA TYR A 250 16.52 -11.78 3.36
C TYR A 250 17.88 -11.33 3.89
N LEU A 251 17.90 -10.21 4.61
CA LEU A 251 19.11 -9.71 5.26
C LEU A 251 19.07 -10.08 6.74
N ASP A 252 20.11 -10.76 7.22
CA ASP A 252 20.21 -11.14 8.63
C ASP A 252 20.38 -9.92 9.55
N ASN A 253 21.04 -8.86 9.05
CA ASN A 253 21.36 -7.65 9.81
C ASN A 253 21.11 -6.38 8.97
N PRO A 254 19.84 -5.96 8.78
CA PRO A 254 19.53 -4.75 8.04
C PRO A 254 20.14 -3.53 8.74
N GLN A 255 20.72 -2.60 7.96
CA GLN A 255 21.40 -1.43 8.50
C GLN A 255 20.43 -0.26 8.68
N PRO A 256 20.61 0.59 9.70
CA PRO A 256 19.71 1.72 9.93
C PRO A 256 19.77 2.73 8.79
N THR A 257 18.60 3.24 8.39
CA THR A 257 18.43 4.23 7.32
C THR A 257 17.44 5.32 7.74
N LEU A 258 17.61 6.53 7.20
CA LEU A 258 16.65 7.62 7.38
C LEU A 258 15.33 7.35 6.67
N SER A 259 15.31 6.45 5.68
CA SER A 259 14.10 6.10 4.93
C SER A 259 13.33 4.97 5.62
N ASP A 260 12.81 5.24 6.81
CA ASP A 260 12.11 4.24 7.65
C ASP A 260 10.88 3.62 6.96
N GLY A 261 10.15 4.39 6.16
CA GLY A 261 8.97 3.91 5.42
C GLY A 261 9.26 3.02 4.20
N SER A 262 10.53 2.88 3.80
CA SER A 262 10.97 2.01 2.69
C SER A 262 12.01 0.97 3.10
N ALA A 263 12.37 0.94 4.38
CA ALA A 263 13.21 -0.09 4.96
C ALA A 263 12.38 -1.34 5.31
N GLY A 264 13.06 -2.49 5.34
CA GLY A 264 12.50 -3.76 5.79
C GLY A 264 12.43 -4.81 4.69
N GLY A 265 12.34 -6.06 5.15
CA GLY A 265 12.28 -7.23 4.29
C GLY A 265 10.94 -7.39 3.55
N ILE A 266 10.93 -8.37 2.65
CA ILE A 266 9.75 -8.77 1.89
C ILE A 266 9.34 -10.15 2.38
N GLU A 267 8.08 -10.31 2.77
CA GLU A 267 7.57 -11.59 3.28
C GLU A 267 7.64 -12.71 2.23
N SER A 268 7.79 -13.94 2.70
CA SER A 268 7.64 -15.12 1.85
C SER A 268 6.24 -15.18 1.23
N GLY A 269 6.16 -15.63 -0.02
CA GLY A 269 4.89 -15.68 -0.76
C GLY A 269 4.34 -14.31 -1.18
N SER A 270 5.13 -13.22 -1.04
CA SER A 270 4.69 -11.88 -1.42
C SER A 270 4.27 -11.80 -2.90
N VAL A 271 3.09 -11.23 -3.15
CA VAL A 271 2.58 -11.01 -4.52
C VAL A 271 3.28 -9.85 -5.24
N THR A 272 4.02 -9.02 -4.50
CA THR A 272 4.74 -7.87 -5.10
C THR A 272 6.00 -8.31 -5.84
N PHE A 273 6.71 -9.33 -5.35
CA PHE A 273 7.96 -9.77 -5.97
C PHE A 273 7.78 -10.30 -7.40
N PRO A 274 6.82 -11.20 -7.70
CA PRO A 274 6.53 -11.62 -9.07
C PRO A 274 6.07 -10.48 -9.99
N THR A 275 5.47 -9.43 -9.42
CA THR A 275 5.03 -8.24 -10.19
C THR A 275 6.24 -7.38 -10.60
N ILE A 276 7.23 -7.26 -9.72
CA ILE A 276 8.42 -6.42 -9.91
C ILE A 276 9.51 -7.14 -10.71
N SER A 277 9.70 -8.44 -10.51
CA SER A 277 10.76 -9.25 -11.13
C SER A 277 10.48 -9.65 -12.58
N ARG A 278 9.39 -9.18 -13.20
CA ARG A 278 9.05 -9.55 -14.58
C ARG A 278 10.18 -9.18 -15.55
N PRO A 279 10.66 -10.12 -16.39
CA PRO A 279 11.63 -9.80 -17.42
C PRO A 279 11.06 -8.71 -18.33
N ARG A 280 11.92 -7.79 -18.76
CA ARG A 280 11.56 -6.75 -19.74
C ARG A 280 11.04 -7.45 -21.00
N ARG A 281 9.72 -7.40 -21.22
CA ARG A 281 9.13 -7.71 -22.51
C ARG A 281 9.43 -6.58 -23.49
#